data_AF-A0A6M1PG18-F1
#
_entry.id   AF-A0A6M1PG18-F1
#
_cell.length_a   1.000
_cell.length_b   1.000
_cell.length_c   1.000
_cell.angle_alpha   90.00
_cell.angle_beta   90.00
_cell.angle_gamma   90.00
#
_symmetry.space_group_name_H-M   'P 1'
#
loop_
_entity.id
_entity.type
_entity.pdbx_description
1 polymer ?
#
loop_
_entity_poly.entity_id
_entity_poly.type
_entity_poly.pdbx_seq_one_letter_code
_entity_poly.pdbx_strand_id
1 'polypeptide(L)' 'MKARALLECTIDTASPAAELSATISAVLAVLPSADQRISVLLALDDEIGRALAEFEALNKPRETEGAA' A
#
# COMPACT_ATOMS: atom_id res chain seq x y z
N MET A 1 2.54 -2.44 -30.38
CA MET A 1 2.39 -2.66 -28.92
C MET A 1 3.06 -1.51 -28.20
N LYS A 2 2.38 -0.79 -27.30
CA LYS A 2 3.07 0.12 -26.35
C LYS A 2 3.71 -0.77 -25.29
N ALA A 3 5.03 -0.81 -25.22
CA ALA A 3 5.74 -1.49 -24.14
C ALA A 3 5.29 -0.88 -22.80
N ARG A 4 4.66 -1.68 -21.93
CA ARG A 4 4.46 -1.30 -20.53
C ARG A 4 5.80 -1.46 -19.84
N ALA A 5 6.39 -0.37 -19.35
CA ALA A 5 7.56 -0.46 -18.49
C ALA A 5 7.14 -1.20 -17.22
N LEU A 6 7.75 -2.36 -16.98
CA LEU A 6 7.61 -3.07 -15.71
C LEU A 6 8.61 -2.45 -14.74
N LEU A 7 8.13 -2.04 -13.56
CA LEU A 7 8.99 -1.63 -12.46
C LEU A 7 9.26 -2.87 -11.60
N GLU A 8 10.50 -3.33 -11.58
CA GLU A 8 10.95 -4.35 -10.65
C GLU A 8 11.53 -3.66 -9.40
N CYS A 9 11.07 -4.06 -8.22
CA CYS A 9 11.57 -3.54 -6.95
C CYS A 9 11.73 -4.69 -5.95
N THR A 10 12.74 -4.58 -5.09
CA THR A 10 12.93 -5.43 -3.91
C THR A 10 12.71 -4.54 -2.70
N ILE A 11 11.97 -5.04 -1.71
CA ILE A 11 11.67 -4.31 -0.49
C ILE A 11 12.19 -5.11 0.70
N ASP A 12 13.13 -4.56 1.45
CA ASP A 12 13.53 -5.08 2.75
C ASP A 12 12.42 -4.81 3.78
N THR A 13 11.77 -5.88 4.22
CA THR A 13 10.72 -5.84 5.24
C THR A 13 11.23 -5.44 6.62
N ALA A 14 12.54 -5.50 6.88
CA ALA A 14 13.13 -5.03 8.13
C ALA A 14 13.25 -3.50 8.20
N SER A 15 13.24 -2.80 7.06
CA SER A 15 13.29 -1.33 6.98
C SER A 15 12.49 -0.78 5.78
N PRO A 16 11.17 -1.06 5.72
CA PRO A 16 10.41 -0.96 4.47
C PRO A 16 10.07 0.48 4.05
N ALA A 17 10.09 1.43 4.99
CA ALA A 17 9.56 2.79 4.76
C ALA A 17 10.30 3.55 3.65
N ALA A 18 11.64 3.53 3.66
CA ALA A 18 12.45 4.23 2.67
C ALA A 18 12.29 3.62 1.27
N GLU A 19 12.26 2.28 1.18
CA GLU A 19 12.18 1.55 -0.07
C GLU A 19 10.79 1.64 -0.71
N LEU A 20 9.73 1.59 0.11
CA LEU A 20 8.35 1.85 -0.34
C LEU A 20 8.22 3.28 -0.88
N SER A 21 8.77 4.28 -0.18
CA SER A 21 8.73 5.67 -0.61
C SER A 21 9.43 5.88 -1.96
N ALA A 22 10.60 5.27 -2.14
CA ALA A 22 11.34 5.31 -3.39
C ALA A 22 10.56 4.63 -4.53
N THR A 23 9.95 3.47 -4.26
CA THR A 23 9.14 2.72 -5.24
C THR A 23 7.92 3.51 -5.67
N ILE A 24 7.17 4.08 -4.73
CA ILE A 24 5.99 4.93 -5.03
C ILE A 24 6.43 6.13 -5.88
N SER A 25 7.54 6.78 -5.52
CA SER A 25 8.07 7.91 -6.28
C SER A 25 8.43 7.52 -7.72
N ALA A 26 9.04 6.35 -7.92
CA ALA A 26 9.35 5.83 -9.26
C ALA A 26 8.09 5.56 -10.09
N VAL A 27 7.04 5.00 -9.47
CA VAL A 27 5.74 4.79 -10.14
C VAL A 27 5.10 6.13 -10.52
N LEU A 28 5.09 7.11 -9.63
CA LEU A 28 4.49 8.42 -9.93
C LEU A 28 5.25 9.18 -11.01
N ALA A 29 6.58 9.00 -11.10
CA ALA A 29 7.42 9.65 -12.11
C ALA A 29 7.11 9.20 -13.54
N VAL A 30 6.60 7.98 -13.74
CA VAL A 30 6.21 7.48 -15.08
C VAL A 30 4.80 7.87 -15.49
N LEU A 31 4.02 8.48 -14.60
CA LEU A 31 2.65 8.94 -14.86
C LEU A 31 2.66 10.41 -15.31
N PRO A 32 2.25 10.70 -16.56
CA PRO A 32 2.39 12.03 -17.14
C PRO A 32 1.43 13.07 -16.55
N SER A 33 0.24 12.68 -16.11
CA SER A 33 -0.77 13.64 -15.61
C SER A 33 -0.87 13.65 -14.08
N ALA A 34 -1.19 14.83 -13.54
CA ALA A 34 -1.48 15.00 -12.11
C ALA A 34 -2.68 14.12 -11.67
N ASP A 35 -3.73 14.04 -12.48
CA ASP A 35 -4.91 13.23 -12.19
C ASP A 35 -4.59 11.74 -12.07
N GLN A 36 -3.70 11.22 -12.93
CA GLN A 36 -3.25 9.82 -12.83
C GLN A 36 -2.44 9.58 -11.55
N ARG A 37 -1.55 10.51 -11.20
CA ARG A 37 -0.77 10.44 -9.95
C ARG A 37 -1.68 10.46 -8.72
N ILE A 38 -2.67 11.36 -8.69
CA ILE A 38 -3.65 11.46 -7.61
C ILE A 38 -4.48 10.18 -7.51
N SER A 39 -4.96 9.66 -8.64
CA SER A 39 -5.74 8.42 -8.67
C SER A 39 -4.96 7.23 -8.11
N VAL A 40 -3.66 7.13 -8.39
CA VAL A 40 -2.80 6.07 -7.82
C VAL A 40 -2.60 6.27 -6.32
N LEU A 41 -2.34 7.50 -5.87
CA LEU A 41 -2.17 7.79 -4.45
C LEU A 41 -3.43 7.48 -3.63
N LEU A 42 -4.61 7.84 -4.14
CA LEU A 42 -5.89 7.52 -3.50
C LEU A 42 -6.13 6.01 -3.43
N ALA A 43 -5.85 5.28 -4.52
CA ALA A 43 -5.99 3.83 -4.52
C ALA A 43 -5.03 3.14 -3.53
N LEU A 44 -3.81 3.68 -3.37
CA LEU A 44 -2.87 3.21 -2.36
C LEU A 44 -3.38 3.49 -0.94
N ASP A 45 -3.91 4.68 -0.68
CA ASP A 45 -4.46 5.06 0.62
C ASP A 45 -5.63 4.15 1.02
N ASP A 46 -6.56 3.89 0.09
CA ASP A 46 -7.68 2.97 0.29
C ASP A 46 -7.19 1.54 0.61
N GLU A 47 -6.20 1.03 -0.13
CA GLU A 47 -5.67 -0.32 0.09
C GLU A 47 -4.96 -0.44 1.44
N ILE A 48 -4.16 0.55 1.82
CA ILE A 48 -3.50 0.60 3.13
C ILE A 48 -4.55 0.63 4.25
N GLY A 49 -5.58 1.46 4.11
CA GLY A 49 -6.68 1.55 5.07
C GLY A 49 -7.41 0.21 5.23
N ARG A 50 -7.71 -0.48 4.12
CA ARG A 50 -8.31 -1.83 4.16
C ARG A 50 -7.41 -2.85 4.86
N ALA A 51 -6.13 -2.89 4.49
CA ALA A 51 -5.18 -3.84 5.07
C ALA A 51 -4.98 -3.62 6.57
N LEU A 52 -4.95 -2.36 7.01
CA LEU A 52 -4.89 -2.01 8.44
C LEU A 52 -6.15 -2.47 9.18
N ALA A 53 -7.33 -2.20 8.63
CA ALA A 53 -8.59 -2.63 9.25
C ALA A 53 -8.69 -4.17 9.36
N GLU A 54 -8.26 -4.90 8.33
CA GLU A 54 -8.20 -6.36 8.35
C GLU A 54 -7.19 -6.87 9.39
N PHE A 55 -6.00 -6.27 9.45
CA PHE A 55 -4.99 -6.59 10.44
C PHE A 55 -5.51 -6.36 11.87
N GLU A 56 -6.18 -5.25 12.13
CA GLU A 56 -6.79 -4.96 13.42
C GLU A 56 -7.90 -5.97 13.76
N ALA A 57 -8.75 -6.34 12.79
CA ALA A 57 -9.80 -7.33 13.00
C ALA A 57 -9.24 -8.72 13.36
N LEU A 58 -8.14 -9.12 12.72
CA LEU A 58 -7.45 -10.39 12.99
C LEU A 58 -6.74 -10.40 14.35
N ASN A 59 -6.27 -9.24 14.81
CA ASN A 59 -5.51 -9.10 16.06
C ASN A 59 -6.34 -8.60 17.25
N LYS A 60 -7.61 -8.28 17.05
CA LYS A 60 -8.51 -7.93 18.15
C LYS A 60 -8.61 -9.16 19.08
N PRO A 61 -8.28 -9.04 20.38
CA PRO A 61 -8.53 -10.10 21.33
C PRO A 61 -10.00 -10.47 21.26
N ARG A 62 -10.31 -11.76 21.12
CA ARG A 62 -11.67 -12.22 21.35
C ARG A 62 -11.97 -11.87 22.79
N GLU A 63 -12.83 -10.88 23.02
CA GLU A 63 -13.49 -10.75 24.31
C GLU A 63 -14.16 -12.10 24.53
N THR A 64 -13.56 -12.93 25.38
CA THR A 64 -14.23 -14.10 25.92
C THR A 64 -15.50 -13.55 26.54
N GLU A 65 -16.65 -13.89 25.96
CA GLU A 65 -17.96 -13.71 26.60
C GLU A 65 -17.81 -14.28 28.01
N GLY A 66 -17.60 -13.37 28.97
CA GLY A 66 -17.45 -13.68 30.36
C GLY A 66 -18.80 -14.16 30.83
N ALA A 67 -18.85 -15.45 31.16
CA ALA A 67 -19.93 -16.05 31.90
C ALA A 67 -20.32 -15.18 33.11
N ALA A 68 -21.59 -14.78 33.16
CA ALA A 68 -22.31 -14.43 34.37
C ALA A 68 -23.80 -14.68 34.14
#